data_AF-A0A7X8ZG60-F1
#
_entry.id   AF-A0A7X8ZG60-F1
#
_cell.length_a   1.000
_cell.length_b   1.000
_cell.length_c   1.000
_cell.angle_alpha   90.00
_cell.angle_beta   90.00
_cell.angle_gamma   90.00
#
_symmetry.space_group_name_H-M   'P 1'
#
loop_
_entity.id
_entity.type
_entity.pdbx_description
1 polymer ?
#
loop_
_entity_poly.entity_id
_entity_poly.type
_entity_poly.pdbx_seq_one_letter_code
_entity_poly.pdbx_strand_id
1 'polypeptide(L)'
;WEFVLLESEEANAFCLPGGKVAVYSGILPFMANEAELATVVAHEVAHALARHGGERMSWAQMQQLGLLGLRSAGAGGAWETLYGAGTEVGVMLPFSRKHEFEADSIGLILMAKAGYDPNAAVAFWQKFSAGKMPGMIDKWLSTHPPGAERVSNLQQLLPQAWQEYQKAGQKYGLGSKFK
;
A
#
# COMPACT_ATOMS: atom_id res chain seq x y z
N TRP A 1 3.39 -4.15 -18.20
CA TRP A 1 3.84 -3.28 -17.12
C TRP A 1 4.64 -2.15 -17.72
N GLU A 2 4.36 -0.92 -17.30
CA GLU A 2 5.04 0.30 -17.68
C GLU A 2 5.43 1.03 -16.40
N PHE A 3 6.69 1.40 -16.24
CA PHE A 3 7.21 2.08 -15.06
C PHE A 3 7.71 3.46 -15.48
N VAL A 4 7.24 4.49 -14.78
CA VAL A 4 7.60 5.89 -15.06
C VAL A 4 8.10 6.54 -13.78
N LEU A 5 9.24 7.23 -13.88
CA LEU A 5 9.71 8.13 -12.84
C LEU A 5 9.15 9.53 -13.11
N LEU A 6 8.45 10.09 -12.14
CA LEU A 6 7.94 11.45 -12.18
C LEU A 6 8.86 12.35 -11.37
N GLU A 7 9.42 13.39 -12.01
CA GLU A 7 10.23 14.38 -11.33
C GLU A 7 9.33 15.28 -10.46
N SER A 8 9.48 15.15 -9.14
CA SER A 8 8.67 15.86 -8.14
C SER A 8 9.33 15.78 -6.77
N GLU A 9 9.13 16.81 -5.94
CA GLU A 9 9.51 16.80 -4.53
C GLU A 9 8.56 15.96 -3.66
N GLU A 10 7.40 15.59 -4.18
CA GLU A 10 6.45 14.73 -3.47
C GLU A 10 7.00 13.30 -3.30
N ALA A 11 6.93 12.77 -2.08
CA ALA A 11 7.28 11.38 -1.80
C ALA A 11 6.05 10.48 -1.94
N ASN A 12 5.91 9.87 -3.11
CA ASN A 12 4.75 9.04 -3.45
C ASN A 12 5.10 8.00 -4.54
N ALA A 13 4.24 7.01 -4.70
CA ALA A 13 4.18 6.11 -5.84
C ALA A 13 2.72 5.67 -6.03
N PHE A 14 2.38 5.08 -7.16
CA PHE A 14 1.10 4.38 -7.30
C PHE A 14 1.14 3.39 -8.46
N CYS A 15 0.26 2.40 -8.42
CA CYS A 15 -0.05 1.58 -9.59
C CYS A 15 -1.52 1.67 -10.00
N LEU A 16 -1.75 1.97 -11.28
CA LEU A 16 -3.08 1.94 -11.88
C LEU A 16 -3.44 0.55 -12.41
N PRO A 17 -4.75 0.25 -12.53
CA PRO A 17 -5.21 -0.89 -13.31
C PRO A 17 -4.60 -0.87 -14.73
N GLY A 18 -4.22 -2.05 -15.23
CA GLY A 18 -3.51 -2.17 -16.52
C GLY A 18 -1.97 -2.12 -16.40
N GLY A 19 -1.44 -1.98 -15.18
CA GLY A 19 -0.01 -2.16 -14.89
C GLY A 19 0.85 -0.95 -15.23
N LYS A 20 0.30 0.26 -15.08
CA LYS A 20 1.05 1.52 -15.14
C LYS A 20 1.46 1.90 -13.73
N VAL A 21 2.77 1.94 -13.49
CA VAL A 21 3.37 2.25 -12.20
C VAL A 21 4.09 3.59 -12.30
N ALA A 22 3.76 4.51 -11.40
CA ALA A 22 4.43 5.79 -11.28
C ALA A 22 5.19 5.85 -9.95
N VAL A 23 6.44 6.30 -9.98
CA VAL A 23 7.26 6.56 -8.79
C VAL A 23 7.66 8.02 -8.83
N TYR A 24 7.45 8.76 -7.74
CA TYR A 24 7.86 10.16 -7.66
C TYR A 24 9.29 10.21 -7.14
N SER A 25 10.16 11.02 -7.77
CA SER A 25 11.57 11.13 -7.37
C SER A 25 11.76 11.54 -5.91
N GLY A 26 10.80 12.30 -5.35
CA GLY A 26 10.80 12.74 -3.96
C GLY A 26 10.75 11.60 -2.94
N ILE A 27 10.38 10.36 -3.32
CA ILE A 27 10.41 9.21 -2.41
C ILE A 27 11.83 8.65 -2.21
N LEU A 28 12.74 8.85 -3.18
CA LEU A 28 14.06 8.20 -3.21
C LEU A 28 14.96 8.57 -2.02
N PRO A 29 15.03 9.84 -1.55
CA PRO A 29 15.84 10.21 -0.38
C PRO A 29 15.47 9.47 0.92
N PHE A 30 14.28 8.87 0.99
CA PHE A 30 13.81 8.13 2.15
C PHE A 30 14.16 6.62 2.10
N MET A 31 14.65 6.15 0.95
CA MET A 31 15.06 4.77 0.73
C MET A 31 16.54 4.60 1.06
N ALA A 32 16.87 3.65 1.92
CA ALA A 32 18.26 3.33 2.23
C ALA A 32 18.95 2.57 1.09
N ASN A 33 18.18 1.85 0.27
CA ASN A 33 18.67 1.00 -0.80
C ASN A 33 17.53 0.58 -1.76
N GLU A 34 17.91 -0.03 -2.89
CA GLU A 34 16.98 -0.53 -3.91
C GLU A 34 15.94 -1.52 -3.37
N ALA A 35 16.27 -2.37 -2.39
CA ALA A 35 15.30 -3.33 -1.84
C ALA A 35 14.16 -2.65 -1.07
N GLU A 36 14.42 -1.50 -0.45
CA GLU A 36 13.35 -0.68 0.15
C GLU A 36 12.48 0.01 -0.92
N LEU A 37 13.08 0.48 -2.02
CA LEU A 37 12.28 0.96 -3.16
C LEU A 37 11.46 -0.19 -3.77
N ALA A 38 12.03 -1.39 -3.88
CA ALA A 38 11.33 -2.58 -4.34
C ALA A 38 10.17 -2.96 -3.42
N THR A 39 10.27 -2.68 -2.11
CA THR A 39 9.15 -2.84 -1.17
C THR A 39 7.98 -1.95 -1.58
N VAL A 40 8.22 -0.65 -1.80
CA VAL A 40 7.19 0.32 -2.23
C VAL A 40 6.58 -0.08 -3.57
N VAL A 41 7.42 -0.39 -4.57
CA VAL A 41 6.95 -0.73 -5.91
C VAL A 41 6.17 -2.06 -5.91
N ALA A 42 6.64 -3.06 -5.18
CA ALA A 42 5.94 -4.35 -5.08
C ALA A 42 4.60 -4.22 -4.35
N HIS A 43 4.52 -3.34 -3.35
CA HIS A 43 3.28 -2.98 -2.65
C HIS A 43 2.24 -2.37 -3.62
N GLU A 44 2.66 -1.43 -4.47
CA GLU A 44 1.76 -0.84 -5.48
C GLU A 44 1.33 -1.84 -6.55
N VAL A 45 2.27 -2.65 -7.03
CA VAL A 45 1.96 -3.75 -7.96
C VAL A 45 0.96 -4.71 -7.33
N ALA A 46 1.09 -5.01 -6.04
CA ALA A 46 0.17 -5.86 -5.31
C ALA A 46 -1.25 -5.27 -5.22
N HIS A 47 -1.39 -3.96 -4.97
CA HIS A 47 -2.69 -3.28 -5.02
C HIS A 47 -3.38 -3.46 -6.39
N ALA A 48 -2.62 -3.35 -7.48
CA ALA A 48 -3.16 -3.52 -8.82
C ALA A 48 -3.51 -4.98 -9.13
N LEU A 49 -2.67 -5.93 -8.73
CA LEU A 49 -2.91 -7.37 -8.91
C LEU A 49 -4.15 -7.85 -8.14
N ALA A 50 -4.31 -7.39 -6.89
CA ALA A 50 -5.47 -7.67 -6.06
C ALA A 50 -6.70 -6.82 -6.40
N ARG A 51 -6.60 -5.92 -7.40
CA ARG A 51 -7.70 -5.07 -7.89
C ARG A 51 -8.31 -4.16 -6.82
N HIS A 52 -7.56 -3.83 -5.77
CA HIS A 52 -8.01 -3.05 -4.62
C HIS A 52 -8.67 -1.72 -4.97
N GLY A 53 -8.17 -1.02 -5.99
CA GLY A 53 -8.78 0.24 -6.46
C GLY A 53 -10.21 0.05 -6.99
N GLY A 54 -10.43 -1.02 -7.78
CA GLY A 54 -11.75 -1.34 -8.31
C GLY A 54 -12.73 -1.80 -7.23
N GLU A 55 -12.25 -2.56 -6.24
CA GLU A 55 -13.07 -2.96 -5.10
C GLU A 55 -13.46 -1.76 -4.23
N ARG A 56 -12.51 -0.84 -3.96
CA ARG A 56 -12.78 0.40 -3.22
C ARG A 56 -13.82 1.27 -3.94
N MET A 57 -13.74 1.39 -5.27
CA MET A 57 -14.76 2.09 -6.06
C MET A 57 -16.14 1.42 -5.95
N SER A 58 -16.19 0.08 -5.96
CA SER A 58 -17.45 -0.66 -5.85
C SER A 58 -18.11 -0.44 -4.48
N TRP A 59 -17.33 -0.46 -3.40
CA TRP A 59 -17.84 -0.13 -2.06
C TRP A 59 -18.31 1.31 -1.92
N ALA A 60 -17.56 2.27 -2.49
CA ALA A 60 -17.99 3.67 -2.52
C ALA A 60 -19.31 3.84 -3.28
N GLN A 61 -19.49 3.14 -4.40
CA GLN A 61 -20.76 3.15 -5.13
C GLN A 61 -21.91 2.53 -4.32
N MET A 62 -21.65 1.42 -3.62
CA MET A 62 -22.65 0.81 -2.73
C MET A 62 -23.04 1.74 -1.59
N GLN A 63 -22.08 2.45 -0.99
CA GLN A 63 -22.33 3.47 0.04
C GLN A 63 -23.22 4.60 -0.51
N GLN A 64 -22.94 5.08 -1.72
CA GLN A 64 -23.77 6.11 -2.37
C GLN A 64 -25.20 5.61 -2.65
N LEU A 65 -25.35 4.36 -3.12
CA LEU A 65 -26.66 3.75 -3.35
C LEU A 65 -27.45 3.59 -2.04
N GLY A 66 -26.79 3.18 -0.96
CA GLY A 66 -27.42 3.10 0.35
C GLY A 66 -27.88 4.46 0.88
N LEU A 67 -27.08 5.51 0.68
CA LEU A 67 -27.46 6.88 1.00
C LEU A 67 -28.68 7.35 0.19
N LEU A 68 -28.73 7.04 -1.12
CA LEU A 68 -29.89 7.33 -1.96
C LEU A 68 -31.15 6.58 -1.48
N GLY A 69 -30.99 5.31 -1.09
CA GLY A 69 -32.07 4.50 -0.51
C GLY A 69 -32.64 5.15 0.76
N LEU A 70 -31.77 5.58 1.69
CA LEU A 70 -32.18 6.30 2.89
C LEU A 70 -32.99 7.56 2.56
N ARG A 71 -32.50 8.37 1.61
CA ARG A 71 -33.21 9.57 1.14
C ARG A 71 -34.58 9.24 0.57
N SER A 72 -34.67 8.21 -0.26
CA SER A 72 -35.95 7.77 -0.85
C SER A 72 -36.97 7.28 0.17
N ALA A 73 -36.49 6.75 1.31
CA ALA A 73 -37.32 6.34 2.43
C ALA A 73 -37.73 7.51 3.36
N GLY A 74 -37.38 8.75 3.00
CA GLY A 74 -37.71 9.94 3.78
C GLY A 74 -36.81 10.18 5.00
N ALA A 75 -35.61 9.58 5.03
CA ALA A 75 -34.66 9.83 6.10
C ALA A 75 -34.21 11.31 6.12
N GLY A 76 -34.19 11.93 7.30
CA GLY A 76 -33.68 13.28 7.48
C GLY A 76 -32.15 13.34 7.56
N GLY A 77 -31.58 14.55 7.43
CA GLY A 77 -30.13 14.77 7.35
C GLY A 77 -29.29 14.23 8.52
N ALA A 78 -29.88 14.05 9.71
CA ALA A 78 -29.22 13.40 10.84
C ALA A 78 -28.92 11.91 10.57
N TRP A 79 -29.86 11.20 9.94
CA TRP A 79 -29.68 9.79 9.56
C TRP A 79 -28.69 9.62 8.42
N GLU A 80 -28.67 10.56 7.46
CA GLU A 80 -27.66 10.58 6.39
C GLU A 80 -26.24 10.75 6.94
N THR A 81 -26.06 11.71 7.86
CA THR A 81 -24.77 11.95 8.52
C THR A 81 -24.32 10.71 9.30
N LEU A 82 -25.23 10.11 10.08
CA LEU A 82 -24.92 8.91 10.86
C LEU A 82 -24.58 7.72 9.95
N TYR A 83 -25.29 7.55 8.84
CA TYR A 83 -24.98 6.52 7.85
C TYR A 83 -23.61 6.73 7.21
N GLY A 84 -23.30 7.96 6.78
CA GLY A 84 -22.00 8.29 6.19
C GLY A 84 -20.85 7.98 7.15
N ALA A 85 -20.92 8.49 8.38
CA ALA A 85 -19.90 8.23 9.40
C ALA A 85 -19.83 6.74 9.79
N GLY A 86 -20.99 6.10 9.97
CA GLY A 86 -21.08 4.69 10.36
C GLY A 86 -20.53 3.75 9.31
N THR A 87 -20.78 4.01 8.02
CA THR A 87 -20.23 3.21 6.92
C THR A 87 -18.74 3.47 6.71
N GLU A 88 -18.29 4.70 6.87
CA GLU A 88 -16.85 5.02 6.80
C GLU A 88 -16.07 4.25 7.87
N VAL A 89 -16.51 4.35 9.13
CA VAL A 89 -15.81 3.73 10.26
C VAL A 89 -16.02 2.22 10.31
N GLY A 90 -17.24 1.75 10.01
CA GLY A 90 -17.63 0.35 10.15
C GLY A 90 -17.29 -0.52 8.94
N VAL A 91 -17.10 0.07 7.75
CA VAL A 91 -16.89 -0.67 6.50
C VAL A 91 -15.61 -0.21 5.80
N MET A 92 -15.53 1.07 5.43
CA MET A 92 -14.44 1.56 4.55
C MET A 92 -13.07 1.48 5.22
N LEU A 93 -12.94 1.93 6.49
CA LEU A 93 -11.67 1.89 7.22
C LEU A 93 -11.16 0.46 7.48
N PRO A 94 -11.96 -0.50 8.02
CA PRO A 94 -11.54 -1.89 8.14
C PRO A 94 -11.16 -2.52 6.79
N PHE A 95 -11.93 -2.24 5.75
CA PHE A 95 -11.69 -2.74 4.41
C PHE A 95 -10.36 -2.21 3.84
N SER A 96 -10.08 -0.92 4.03
CA SER A 96 -8.79 -0.33 3.63
C SER A 96 -7.61 -0.97 4.37
N ARG A 97 -7.73 -1.25 5.68
CA ARG A 97 -6.67 -1.96 6.43
C ARG A 97 -6.43 -3.37 5.90
N LYS A 98 -7.49 -4.08 5.51
CA LYS A 98 -7.38 -5.40 4.88
C LYS A 98 -6.62 -5.33 3.56
N HIS A 99 -6.90 -4.33 2.72
CA HIS A 99 -6.17 -4.12 1.47
C HIS A 99 -4.68 -3.87 1.69
N GLU A 100 -4.32 -3.05 2.67
CA GLU A 100 -2.91 -2.80 2.99
C GLU A 100 -2.19 -4.09 3.43
N PHE A 101 -2.83 -4.91 4.26
CA PHE A 101 -2.29 -6.20 4.68
C PHE A 101 -2.10 -7.17 3.51
N GLU A 102 -3.07 -7.25 2.61
CA GLU A 102 -2.99 -8.10 1.43
C GLU A 102 -1.91 -7.60 0.46
N ALA A 103 -1.81 -6.28 0.26
CA ALA A 103 -0.77 -5.67 -0.57
C ALA A 103 0.64 -5.87 0.02
N ASP A 104 0.81 -5.73 1.34
CA ASP A 104 2.05 -6.07 2.04
C ASP A 104 2.44 -7.53 1.83
N SER A 105 1.48 -8.44 1.98
CA SER A 105 1.70 -9.88 1.90
C SER A 105 2.13 -10.31 0.50
N ILE A 106 1.39 -9.86 -0.52
CA ILE A 106 1.70 -10.13 -1.92
C ILE A 106 3.00 -9.44 -2.32
N GLY A 107 3.16 -8.16 -1.94
CA GLY A 107 4.34 -7.35 -2.24
C GLY A 107 5.63 -7.96 -1.70
N LEU A 108 5.61 -8.45 -0.45
CA LEU A 108 6.74 -9.14 0.17
C LEU A 108 7.18 -10.38 -0.63
N ILE A 109 6.22 -11.18 -1.10
CA ILE A 109 6.51 -12.35 -1.94
C ILE A 109 7.02 -11.93 -3.32
N LEU A 110 6.46 -10.87 -3.92
CA LEU A 110 6.88 -10.37 -5.22
C LEU A 110 8.32 -9.84 -5.19
N MET A 111 8.69 -9.03 -4.19
CA MET A 111 10.06 -8.53 -4.08
C MET A 111 11.06 -9.66 -3.84
N ALA A 112 10.67 -10.67 -3.05
CA ALA A 112 11.50 -11.84 -2.83
C ALA A 112 11.72 -12.63 -4.13
N LYS A 113 10.66 -12.88 -4.90
CA LYS A 113 10.73 -13.53 -6.21
C LYS A 113 11.55 -12.73 -7.22
N ALA A 114 11.52 -11.40 -7.13
CA ALA A 114 12.33 -10.50 -7.93
C ALA A 114 13.82 -10.48 -7.50
N GLY A 115 14.17 -11.16 -6.41
CA GLY A 115 15.56 -11.28 -5.95
C GLY A 115 15.99 -10.18 -4.99
N TYR A 116 15.07 -9.42 -4.39
CA TYR A 116 15.37 -8.47 -3.33
C TYR A 116 15.19 -9.11 -1.95
N ASP A 117 16.02 -8.71 -0.99
CA ASP A 117 15.98 -9.24 0.38
C ASP A 117 14.66 -8.85 1.07
N PRO A 118 13.79 -9.81 1.43
CA PRO A 118 12.50 -9.51 2.03
C PRO A 118 12.60 -8.87 3.42
N ASN A 119 13.76 -8.94 4.10
CA ASN A 119 13.96 -8.21 5.36
C ASN A 119 13.95 -6.69 5.15
N ALA A 120 14.23 -6.20 3.93
CA ALA A 120 14.17 -4.77 3.62
C ALA A 120 12.75 -4.21 3.79
N ALA A 121 11.70 -5.01 3.54
CA ALA A 121 10.32 -4.58 3.79
C ALA A 121 10.05 -4.35 5.27
N VAL A 122 10.52 -5.25 6.13
CA VAL A 122 10.39 -5.10 7.59
C VAL A 122 11.18 -3.88 8.07
N ALA A 123 12.42 -3.71 7.60
CA ALA A 123 13.24 -2.56 7.95
C ALA A 123 12.59 -1.24 7.49
N PHE A 124 12.06 -1.19 6.26
CA PHE A 124 11.30 -0.07 5.72
C PHE A 124 10.17 0.29 6.68
N TRP A 125 9.22 -0.62 6.94
CA TRP A 125 8.06 -0.35 7.78
C TRP A 125 8.40 -0.03 9.24
N GLN A 126 9.48 -0.60 9.79
CA GLN A 126 9.98 -0.20 11.11
C GLN A 126 10.46 1.26 11.17
N LYS A 127 11.10 1.77 10.11
CA LYS A 127 11.47 3.19 10.03
C LYS A 127 10.23 4.09 10.05
N PHE A 128 9.15 3.69 9.35
CA PHE A 128 7.89 4.43 9.38
C PHE A 128 7.24 4.42 10.76
N SER A 129 7.06 3.24 11.36
CA SER A 129 6.40 3.12 12.67
C SER A 129 7.14 3.84 13.79
N ALA A 130 8.46 4.03 13.67
CA ALA A 130 9.26 4.78 14.63
C ALA A 130 9.18 6.31 14.46
N GLY A 131 8.35 6.82 13.54
CA GLY A 131 8.26 8.26 13.25
C GLY A 131 9.55 8.84 12.67
N LYS A 132 10.43 7.99 12.12
CA LYS A 132 11.74 8.39 11.59
C LYS A 132 11.66 8.89 10.15
N MET A 133 10.45 9.01 9.60
CA MET A 133 10.21 9.54 8.26
C MET A 133 9.69 10.98 8.35
N PRO A 134 10.35 11.95 7.70
CA PRO A 134 9.90 13.35 7.64
C PRO A 134 8.50 13.52 7.04
N GLY A 135 7.82 14.61 7.40
CA GLY A 135 6.45 14.92 6.91
C GLY A 135 6.31 15.06 5.38
N MET A 136 7.40 15.07 4.60
CA MET A 136 7.31 15.00 3.14
C MET A 136 6.72 13.67 2.62
N ILE A 137 6.71 12.60 3.42
CA ILE A 137 6.04 11.31 3.06
C ILE A 137 4.56 11.26 3.45
N ASP A 138 4.01 12.34 4.01
CA ASP A 138 2.61 12.40 4.48
C ASP A 138 1.61 12.07 3.37
N LYS A 139 1.92 12.40 2.11
CA LYS A 139 1.05 12.06 0.98
C LYS A 139 0.95 10.55 0.78
N TRP A 140 2.06 9.82 0.80
CA TRP A 140 2.04 8.36 0.77
C TRP A 140 1.31 7.76 1.98
N LEU A 141 1.49 8.32 3.18
CA LEU A 141 0.78 7.85 4.38
C LEU A 141 -0.73 8.15 4.34
N SER A 142 -1.13 9.22 3.66
CA SER A 142 -2.55 9.54 3.48
C SER A 142 -3.26 8.51 2.60
N THR A 143 -2.55 7.93 1.63
CA THR A 143 -3.07 6.87 0.76
C THR A 143 -2.85 5.47 1.32
N HIS A 144 -1.81 5.27 2.13
CA HIS A 144 -1.42 4.01 2.77
C HIS A 144 -1.26 4.17 4.28
N PRO A 145 -2.38 4.26 5.02
CA PRO A 145 -2.33 4.47 6.47
C PRO A 145 -1.55 3.34 7.16
N PRO A 146 -0.70 3.66 8.15
CA PRO A 146 0.01 2.64 8.88
C PRO A 146 -0.98 1.78 9.67
N GLY A 147 -0.77 0.46 9.64
CA GLY A 147 -1.45 -0.47 10.53
C GLY A 147 -0.53 -0.84 11.68
N ALA A 148 -1.04 -0.85 12.92
CA ALA A 148 -0.26 -1.22 14.11
C ALA A 148 0.41 -2.61 13.99
N GLU A 149 -0.17 -3.48 13.15
CA GLU A 149 0.26 -4.87 12.99
C GLU A 149 1.09 -5.14 11.73
N ARG A 150 1.32 -4.15 10.84
CA ARG A 150 2.01 -4.38 9.53
C ARG A 150 3.36 -5.06 9.69
N VAL A 151 4.20 -4.56 10.61
CA VAL A 151 5.53 -5.14 10.89
C VAL A 151 5.42 -6.58 11.39
N SER A 152 4.50 -6.85 12.33
CA SER A 152 4.30 -8.20 12.88
C SER A 152 3.83 -9.18 11.79
N ASN A 153 2.92 -8.74 10.93
CA ASN A 153 2.39 -9.51 9.82
C ASN A 153 3.47 -9.86 8.80
N LEU A 154 4.28 -8.88 8.40
CA LEU A 154 5.43 -9.12 7.52
C LEU A 154 6.43 -10.09 8.14
N GLN A 155 6.73 -9.95 9.44
CA GLN A 155 7.61 -10.87 10.16
C GLN A 155 7.10 -12.32 10.15
N GLN A 156 5.79 -12.54 10.24
CA GLN A 156 5.20 -13.87 10.15
C GLN A 156 5.36 -14.48 8.75
N LEU A 157 5.35 -13.65 7.70
CA LEU A 157 5.50 -14.07 6.31
C LEU A 157 6.96 -14.19 5.84
N LEU A 158 7.92 -13.64 6.59
CA LEU A 158 9.34 -13.67 6.24
C LEU A 158 9.86 -15.09 5.93
N PRO A 159 9.53 -16.17 6.68
CA PRO A 159 10.01 -17.51 6.34
C PRO A 159 9.59 -17.95 4.94
N GLN A 160 8.34 -17.65 4.54
CA GLN A 160 7.84 -17.96 3.19
C GLN A 160 8.52 -17.07 2.14
N ALA A 161 8.61 -15.77 2.38
CA ALA A 161 9.28 -14.85 1.47
C ALA A 161 10.76 -15.25 1.27
N TRP A 162 11.43 -15.67 2.33
CA TRP A 162 12.81 -16.15 2.25
C TRP A 162 12.94 -17.38 1.37
N GLN A 163 12.00 -18.33 1.44
CA GLN A 163 12.00 -19.50 0.54
C GLN A 163 11.86 -19.07 -0.93
N GLU A 164 11.03 -18.07 -1.22
CA GLU A 164 10.89 -17.54 -2.58
C GLU A 164 12.14 -16.79 -3.04
N TYR A 165 12.74 -15.99 -2.16
CA TYR A 165 14.02 -15.33 -2.41
C TYR A 165 15.14 -16.33 -2.73
N GLN A 166 15.19 -17.46 -2.04
CA GLN A 166 16.20 -18.49 -2.32
C GLN A 166 16.07 -19.11 -3.72
N LYS A 167 14.85 -19.14 -4.27
CA LYS A 167 14.54 -19.65 -5.62
C LYS A 167 14.75 -18.60 -6.73
N ALA A 168 14.93 -17.32 -6.37
CA ALA A 168 15.09 -16.26 -7.36
C ALA A 168 16.32 -16.53 -8.26
N GLY A 169 16.14 -16.37 -9.56
CA GLY A 169 17.19 -16.65 -10.56
C GLY A 169 18.39 -15.72 -10.43
N GLN A 170 18.15 -14.47 -10.04
CA GLN A 170 19.16 -13.49 -9.65
C GLN A 170 18.84 -12.99 -8.25
N LYS A 171 19.86 -12.84 -7.40
CA LYS A 171 19.73 -12.27 -6.05
C LYS A 171 20.42 -10.92 -6.03
N TYR A 172 19.64 -9.86 -5.91
CA TYR A 172 20.08 -8.48 -5.73
C TYR A 172 20.33 -8.15 -4.25
N GLY A 173 19.74 -8.92 -3.32
CA GLY A 173 19.87 -8.66 -1.89
C GLY A 173 19.29 -7.29 -1.53
N LEU A 174 20.07 -6.43 -0.90
CA LEU A 174 19.68 -5.03 -0.64
C LEU A 174 19.79 -4.14 -1.89
N GLY A 175 20.49 -4.58 -2.94
CA GLY A 175 20.81 -3.77 -4.11
C GLY A 175 21.68 -2.55 -3.79
N SER A 176 21.67 -1.55 -4.66
CA SER A 176 22.47 -0.33 -4.51
C SER A 176 21.88 0.61 -3.46
N LYS A 177 22.74 1.43 -2.85
CA LYS A 177 22.29 2.59 -2.05
C LYS A 177 22.00 3.77 -2.98
N PHE A 178 20.94 4.53 -2.67
CA PHE A 178 20.72 5.83 -3.28
C PHE A 178 21.72 6.82 -2.66
N LYS A 179 22.44 7.57 -3.51
CA LYS A 179 23.41 8.59 -3.09
C LYS A 179 22.72 9.91 -2.83
#